data_AF-A0A949GEH1-F1
#
_entry.id   AF-A0A949GEH1-F1
#
_cell.length_a   1.000
_cell.length_b   1.000
_cell.length_c   1.000
_cell.angle_alpha   90.00
_cell.angle_beta   90.00
_cell.angle_gamma   90.00
#
_symmetry.space_group_name_H-M   'P 1'
#
loop_
_entity.id
_entity.type
_entity.pdbx_description
1 polymer ?
#
loop_
_entity_poly.entity_id
_entity_poly.type
_entity_poly.pdbx_seq_one_letter_code
_entity_poly.pdbx_strand_id
1 'polypeptide(L)'
;TMYGEMARLLERAGPGEDGQGSISGIFTVLVEGDDMNEPVADAVRGIVDGHIVMDRAIADRGRYPAIDILKSVSRSMPACQTKEQWDAVKRAKQMITTYEDMAELIRLGAYRKGADPKVDEAVKYYPAIEEFLAQMKSDRSSLDEGFKRLRKILDMG
;
A
#
# COMPACT_ATOMS: atom_id res chain seq x y z
N THR A 1 24.57 -19.96 -7.84
CA THR A 1 24.22 -18.90 -8.82
C THR A 1 23.88 -17.65 -8.03
N MET A 2 23.89 -16.47 -8.65
CA MET A 2 23.52 -15.21 -7.99
C MET A 2 22.14 -15.31 -7.30
N TYR A 3 21.13 -15.87 -7.99
CA TYR A 3 19.80 -16.10 -7.43
C TYR A 3 19.76 -17.08 -6.24
N GLY A 4 20.58 -18.13 -6.25
CA GLY A 4 20.63 -19.10 -5.16
C GLY A 4 21.25 -18.51 -3.88
N GLU A 5 22.26 -17.65 -4.01
CA GLU A 5 22.83 -16.92 -2.87
C GLU A 5 21.87 -15.86 -2.32
N MET A 6 21.09 -15.22 -3.20
CA MET A 6 20.03 -14.30 -2.79
C MET A 6 18.95 -15.02 -1.96
N ALA A 7 18.43 -16.16 -2.42
CA ALA A 7 17.45 -16.94 -1.67
C ALA A 7 17.98 -17.33 -0.29
N ARG A 8 19.20 -17.89 -0.22
CA ARG A 8 19.86 -18.24 1.05
C ARG A 8 20.00 -17.06 2.01
N LEU A 9 20.24 -15.86 1.50
CA LEU A 9 20.33 -14.67 2.34
C LEU A 9 18.96 -14.26 2.89
N LEU A 10 17.95 -14.20 2.02
CA LEU A 10 16.61 -13.74 2.38
C LEU A 10 15.92 -14.72 3.35
N GLU A 11 16.09 -16.02 3.15
CA GLU A 11 15.52 -17.10 3.98
C GLU A 11 16.07 -17.16 5.41
N ARG A 12 17.12 -16.40 5.74
CA ARG A 12 17.63 -16.29 7.11
C ARG A 12 16.78 -15.40 8.01
N ALA A 13 15.90 -14.57 7.43
CA ALA A 13 14.89 -13.83 8.18
C ALA A 13 13.66 -14.71 8.39
N GLY A 14 12.98 -14.55 9.51
CA GLY A 14 11.82 -15.36 9.87
C GLY A 14 11.67 -15.57 11.38
N PRO A 15 10.63 -16.31 11.80
CA PRO A 15 10.52 -16.76 13.18
C PRO A 15 11.65 -17.77 13.50
N GLY A 16 12.26 -17.64 14.67
CA GLY A 16 13.15 -18.66 15.22
C GLY A 16 12.37 -19.88 15.74
N GLU A 17 13.10 -20.84 16.27
CA GLU A 17 12.51 -22.01 16.94
C GLU A 17 11.74 -21.62 18.22
N ASP A 18 10.98 -22.55 18.78
CA ASP A 18 10.21 -22.32 20.01
C ASP A 18 11.09 -21.77 21.14
N GLY A 19 10.70 -20.61 21.67
CA GLY A 19 11.45 -19.89 22.71
C GLY A 19 12.56 -18.97 22.19
N GLN A 20 12.80 -18.90 20.88
CA GLN A 20 13.69 -17.94 20.25
C GLN A 20 12.94 -16.69 19.75
N GLY A 21 13.70 -15.66 19.37
CA GLY A 21 13.16 -14.43 18.79
C GLY A 21 12.75 -14.60 17.32
N SER A 22 12.35 -13.49 16.70
CA SER A 22 12.05 -13.42 15.27
C SER A 22 12.82 -12.28 14.60
N ILE A 23 13.10 -12.44 13.31
CA ILE A 23 13.74 -11.43 12.47
C ILE A 23 12.78 -11.04 11.36
N SER A 24 12.29 -9.80 11.38
CA SER A 24 11.56 -9.21 10.25
C SER A 24 12.53 -8.45 9.34
N GLY A 25 12.74 -8.94 8.12
CA GLY A 25 13.62 -8.32 7.14
C GLY A 25 12.89 -7.34 6.22
N ILE A 26 13.49 -6.17 5.97
CA ILE A 26 13.10 -5.27 4.88
C ILE A 26 14.28 -5.20 3.92
N PHE A 27 14.06 -5.64 2.68
CA PHE A 27 15.08 -5.71 1.65
C PHE A 27 14.78 -4.67 0.57
N THR A 28 15.68 -3.71 0.40
CA THR A 28 15.54 -2.68 -0.63
C THR A 28 16.06 -3.22 -1.96
N VAL A 29 15.19 -3.19 -2.97
CA VAL A 29 15.53 -3.50 -4.36
C VAL A 29 15.42 -2.21 -5.16
N LEU A 30 16.48 -1.86 -5.87
CA LEU A 30 16.48 -0.73 -6.80
C LEU A 30 16.05 -1.25 -8.17
N VAL A 31 14.91 -0.75 -8.66
CA VAL A 31 14.35 -1.12 -9.95
C VAL A 31 14.61 0.03 -10.91
N GLU A 32 15.29 -0.23 -12.03
CA GLU A 32 15.52 0.80 -13.05
C GLU A 32 14.22 1.07 -13.84
N GLY A 33 13.89 2.35 -14.01
CA GLY A 33 12.78 2.77 -14.89
C GLY A 33 11.38 2.31 -14.45
N ASP A 34 11.20 2.00 -13.16
CA ASP A 34 9.94 1.47 -12.59
C ASP A 34 9.50 0.11 -13.19
N ASP A 35 10.40 -0.61 -13.88
CA ASP A 35 10.11 -1.93 -14.47
C ASP A 35 10.21 -3.08 -13.46
N MET A 36 9.10 -3.33 -12.79
CA MET A 36 8.97 -4.41 -11.79
C MET A 36 9.09 -5.84 -12.39
N ASN A 37 9.24 -5.98 -13.71
CA ASN A 37 9.44 -7.27 -14.36
C ASN A 37 10.92 -7.58 -14.62
N GLU A 38 11.83 -6.71 -14.16
CA GLU A 38 13.26 -7.01 -14.24
C GLU A 38 13.62 -8.25 -13.38
N PRO A 39 14.61 -9.06 -13.80
CA PRO A 39 14.84 -10.38 -13.23
C PRO A 39 15.11 -10.41 -11.71
N VAL A 40 15.72 -9.37 -11.15
CA VAL A 40 16.02 -9.31 -9.72
C VAL A 40 14.75 -9.03 -8.91
N ALA A 41 13.97 -8.02 -9.29
CA ALA A 41 12.68 -7.70 -8.69
C ALA A 41 11.71 -8.89 -8.73
N ASP A 42 11.61 -9.57 -9.88
CA ASP A 42 10.74 -10.75 -10.02
C ASP A 42 11.18 -11.90 -9.09
N ALA A 43 12.49 -12.21 -9.09
CA ALA A 43 13.04 -13.24 -8.21
C ALA A 43 12.85 -12.92 -6.73
N VAL A 44 13.09 -11.67 -6.29
CA VAL A 44 12.87 -11.26 -4.90
C VAL A 44 11.39 -11.39 -4.53
N ARG A 45 10.46 -10.94 -5.38
CA ARG A 45 9.01 -11.07 -5.15
C ARG A 45 8.53 -12.53 -5.06
N GLY A 46 9.24 -13.44 -5.72
CA GLY A 46 9.01 -14.89 -5.57
C GLY A 46 9.37 -15.41 -4.18
N ILE A 47 10.38 -14.83 -3.54
CA ILE A 47 10.96 -15.31 -2.26
C ILE A 47 10.29 -14.66 -1.05
N VAL A 48 10.02 -13.34 -1.09
CA VAL A 48 9.54 -12.59 0.09
C VAL A 48 8.02 -12.67 0.30
N ASP A 49 7.57 -12.41 1.53
CA ASP A 49 6.16 -12.44 1.94
C ASP A 49 5.36 -11.18 1.56
N GLY A 50 5.95 -10.26 0.81
CA GLY A 50 5.30 -9.02 0.39
C GLY A 50 6.29 -7.98 -0.08
N HIS A 51 5.77 -6.87 -0.59
CA HIS A 51 6.59 -5.79 -1.11
C HIS A 51 5.88 -4.45 -0.95
N ILE A 52 6.67 -3.40 -0.77
CA ILE A 52 6.22 -2.01 -0.73
C ILE A 52 6.78 -1.33 -1.98
N VAL A 53 5.90 -0.90 -2.88
CA VAL A 53 6.27 -0.16 -4.09
C VAL A 53 6.34 1.32 -3.75
N MET A 54 7.49 1.92 -4.00
CA MET A 54 7.68 3.37 -4.00
C MET A 54 7.47 3.86 -5.43
N ASP A 55 6.53 4.79 -5.64
CA ASP A 55 6.17 5.28 -6.97
C ASP A 55 6.59 6.74 -7.14
N ARG A 56 7.37 7.01 -8.20
CA ARG A 56 7.90 8.34 -8.47
C ARG A 56 6.80 9.36 -8.74
N ALA A 57 5.73 9.00 -9.45
CA ALA A 57 4.64 9.91 -9.76
C ALA A 57 3.89 10.37 -8.51
N ILE A 58 3.88 9.56 -7.45
CA ILE A 58 3.33 9.94 -6.14
C ILE A 58 4.23 10.97 -5.46
N ALA A 59 5.55 10.74 -5.49
CA ALA A 59 6.55 11.67 -4.94
C ALA A 59 6.54 13.03 -5.65
N ASP A 60 6.41 13.02 -6.99
CA ASP A 60 6.36 14.24 -7.83
C ASP A 60 5.11 15.09 -7.54
N ARG A 61 4.02 14.47 -7.05
CA ARG A 61 2.82 15.18 -6.55
C ARG A 61 2.95 15.67 -5.10
N GLY A 62 4.05 15.36 -4.42
CA GLY A 62 4.33 15.83 -3.07
C GLY A 62 3.77 14.96 -1.93
N ARG A 63 3.23 13.76 -2.21
CA ARG A 63 2.81 12.83 -1.14
C ARG A 63 3.98 11.97 -0.68
N TYR A 64 4.29 12.03 0.62
CA TYR A 64 5.29 11.17 1.27
C TYR A 64 4.68 10.47 2.50
N PRO A 65 5.08 9.21 2.79
CA PRO A 65 5.92 8.36 1.97
C PRO A 65 5.24 8.01 0.63
N ALA A 66 6.02 7.96 -0.45
CA ALA A 66 5.52 7.78 -1.81
C ALA A 66 5.13 6.33 -2.13
N ILE A 67 4.37 5.70 -1.24
CA ILE A 67 3.95 4.30 -1.35
C ILE A 67 2.74 4.19 -2.27
N ASP A 68 2.81 3.32 -3.26
CA ASP A 68 1.65 2.89 -4.04
C ASP A 68 0.95 1.73 -3.33
N ILE A 69 -0.21 2.01 -2.75
CA ILE A 69 -0.98 1.04 -1.94
C ILE A 69 -1.67 -0.03 -2.80
N LEU A 70 -1.93 0.26 -4.08
CA LEU A 70 -2.56 -0.68 -5.01
C LEU A 70 -1.54 -1.66 -5.58
N LYS A 71 -0.30 -1.22 -5.81
CA LYS A 71 0.81 -2.07 -6.26
C LYS A 71 1.53 -2.80 -5.11
N SER A 72 1.38 -2.36 -3.87
CA SER A 72 2.00 -2.99 -2.68
C SER A 72 1.16 -4.13 -2.10
N VAL A 73 1.83 -5.13 -1.52
CA VAL A 73 1.16 -6.31 -0.94
C VAL A 73 1.88 -6.80 0.32
N SER A 74 1.11 -7.33 1.27
CA SER A 74 1.62 -8.16 2.37
C SER A 74 0.79 -9.45 2.40
N ARG A 75 1.45 -10.59 2.20
CA ARG A 75 0.81 -11.91 2.17
C ARG A 75 0.41 -12.39 3.56
N SER A 76 1.07 -11.89 4.61
CA SER A 76 0.74 -12.18 6.01
C SER A 76 -0.42 -11.35 6.54
N MET A 77 -0.75 -10.22 5.89
CA MET A 77 -1.79 -9.28 6.34
C MET A 77 -3.15 -9.94 6.66
N PRO A 78 -3.69 -10.89 5.86
CA PRO A 78 -4.96 -11.54 6.17
C PRO A 78 -4.97 -12.30 7.51
N ALA A 79 -3.82 -12.78 7.97
CA ALA A 79 -3.69 -13.47 9.26
C ALA A 79 -3.49 -12.50 10.44
N CYS A 80 -3.19 -11.23 10.18
CA CYS A 80 -2.87 -10.23 11.20
C CYS A 80 -4.00 -9.23 11.47
N GLN A 81 -5.03 -9.21 10.63
CA GLN A 81 -6.13 -8.23 10.72
C GLN A 81 -7.38 -8.85 11.35
N THR A 82 -8.10 -8.06 12.14
CA THR A 82 -9.49 -8.39 12.46
C THR A 82 -10.38 -8.19 11.22
N LYS A 83 -11.59 -8.73 11.26
CA LYS A 83 -12.55 -8.56 10.15
C LYS A 83 -12.84 -7.08 9.88
N GLU A 84 -13.01 -6.28 10.93
CA GLU A 84 -13.32 -4.85 10.83
C GLU A 84 -12.16 -4.05 10.22
N GLN A 85 -10.92 -4.41 10.57
CA GLN A 85 -9.72 -3.84 9.99
C GLN A 85 -9.61 -4.17 8.49
N TRP A 86 -9.87 -5.42 8.14
CA TRP A 86 -9.85 -5.88 6.76
C TRP A 86 -10.92 -5.18 5.92
N ASP A 87 -12.15 -5.06 6.43
CA ASP A 87 -13.26 -4.39 5.75
C ASP A 87 -12.94 -2.90 5.51
N ALA A 88 -12.35 -2.21 6.50
CA ALA A 88 -11.92 -0.82 6.36
C ALA A 88 -10.84 -0.64 5.28
N VAL A 89 -9.80 -1.48 5.29
CA VAL A 89 -8.72 -1.44 4.29
C VAL A 89 -9.27 -1.74 2.89
N LYS A 90 -10.12 -2.77 2.76
CA LYS A 90 -10.74 -3.12 1.49
C LYS A 90 -11.57 -1.97 0.93
N ARG A 91 -12.42 -1.35 1.76
CA ARG A 91 -13.24 -0.20 1.35
C ARG A 91 -12.38 0.98 0.92
N ALA A 92 -11.34 1.32 1.69
CA ALA A 92 -10.42 2.40 1.32
C ALA A 92 -9.73 2.13 -0.03
N LYS A 93 -9.23 0.90 -0.26
CA LYS A 93 -8.67 0.50 -1.55
C LYS A 93 -9.67 0.63 -2.69
N GLN A 94 -10.93 0.23 -2.49
CA GLN A 94 -11.99 0.39 -3.51
C GLN A 94 -12.23 1.86 -3.89
N MET A 95 -12.22 2.77 -2.90
CA MET A 95 -12.35 4.21 -3.15
C MET A 95 -11.15 4.75 -3.93
N ILE A 96 -9.93 4.36 -3.56
CA ILE A 96 -8.70 4.74 -4.28
C ILE A 96 -8.78 4.25 -5.74
N THR A 97 -9.04 2.96 -5.96
CA THR A 97 -9.15 2.39 -7.32
C THR A 97 -10.20 3.11 -8.15
N THR A 98 -11.40 3.30 -7.62
CA THR A 98 -12.50 3.95 -8.35
C THR A 98 -12.16 5.40 -8.69
N TYR A 99 -11.49 6.12 -7.79
CA TYR A 99 -11.06 7.48 -8.06
C TYR A 99 -9.96 7.52 -9.14
N GLU A 100 -8.95 6.67 -9.02
CA GLU A 100 -7.82 6.64 -9.96
C GLU A 100 -8.25 6.28 -11.38
N ASP A 101 -9.16 5.32 -11.53
CA ASP A 101 -9.77 4.95 -12.83
C ASP A 101 -10.50 6.15 -13.49
N MET A 102 -11.01 7.08 -12.68
CA MET A 102 -11.76 8.26 -13.12
C MET A 102 -10.96 9.56 -13.08
N ALA A 103 -9.71 9.53 -12.61
CA ALA A 103 -8.97 10.74 -12.25
C ALA A 103 -8.76 11.68 -13.43
N GLU A 104 -8.53 11.14 -14.64
CA GLU A 104 -8.39 11.95 -15.85
C GLU A 104 -9.69 12.67 -16.22
N LEU A 105 -10.81 11.95 -16.22
CA LEU A 105 -12.13 12.54 -16.51
C LEU A 105 -12.52 13.60 -15.48
N ILE A 106 -12.18 13.40 -14.21
CA ILE A 106 -12.36 14.39 -13.15
C ILE A 106 -11.50 15.62 -13.41
N ARG A 107 -10.21 15.45 -13.72
CA ARG A 107 -9.27 16.56 -14.02
C ARG A 107 -9.70 17.39 -15.23
N LEU A 108 -10.24 16.75 -16.27
CA LEU A 108 -10.75 17.41 -17.47
C LEU A 108 -12.14 18.05 -17.27
N GLY A 109 -12.77 17.89 -16.10
CA GLY A 109 -14.11 18.40 -15.81
C GLY A 109 -15.24 17.64 -16.51
N ALA A 110 -14.97 16.44 -17.04
CA ALA A 110 -15.94 15.59 -17.73
C ALA A 110 -16.81 14.76 -16.76
N TYR A 111 -16.37 14.62 -15.51
CA TYR A 111 -17.15 13.99 -14.44
C TYR A 111 -18.39 14.83 -14.07
N ARG A 112 -19.55 14.17 -13.97
CA ARG A 112 -20.81 14.75 -13.52
C ARG A 112 -21.31 14.02 -12.28
N LYS A 113 -21.47 14.74 -11.18
CA LYS A 113 -22.05 14.22 -9.94
C LYS A 113 -23.44 13.65 -10.18
N GLY A 114 -23.72 12.49 -9.59
CA GLY A 114 -24.98 11.75 -9.72
C GLY A 114 -25.01 10.75 -10.87
N ALA A 115 -23.98 10.70 -11.72
CA ALA A 115 -23.91 9.76 -12.83
C ALA A 115 -23.59 8.32 -12.38
N ASP A 116 -22.69 8.18 -11.39
CA ASP A 116 -22.36 6.91 -10.77
C ASP A 116 -22.17 7.11 -9.25
N PRO A 117 -23.02 6.51 -8.40
CA PRO A 117 -22.91 6.62 -6.96
C PRO A 117 -21.55 6.18 -6.39
N LYS A 118 -20.88 5.21 -7.01
CA LYS A 118 -19.56 4.74 -6.57
C LYS A 118 -18.46 5.76 -6.87
N VAL A 119 -18.52 6.37 -8.04
CA VAL A 119 -17.56 7.43 -8.42
C VAL A 119 -17.78 8.66 -7.55
N ASP A 120 -19.04 9.03 -7.30
CA ASP A 120 -19.38 10.12 -6.38
C ASP A 120 -18.83 9.89 -4.98
N GLU A 121 -18.97 8.65 -4.48
CA GLU A 121 -18.43 8.23 -3.19
C GLU A 121 -16.90 8.31 -3.17
N ALA A 122 -16.23 7.80 -4.19
CA ALA A 122 -14.78 7.85 -4.32
C ALA A 122 -14.26 9.30 -4.38
N VAL A 123 -14.89 10.17 -5.18
CA VAL A 123 -14.57 11.60 -5.25
C VAL A 123 -14.73 12.30 -3.90
N LYS A 124 -15.74 11.90 -3.10
CA LYS A 124 -15.96 12.43 -1.75
C LYS A 124 -14.84 12.03 -0.78
N TYR A 125 -14.45 10.75 -0.74
CA TYR A 125 -13.51 10.25 0.27
C TYR A 125 -12.05 10.32 -0.11
N TYR A 126 -11.72 10.27 -1.40
CA TYR A 126 -10.34 10.20 -1.87
C TYR A 126 -9.41 11.28 -1.29
N PRO A 127 -9.80 12.57 -1.21
CA PRO A 127 -8.91 13.60 -0.64
C PRO A 127 -8.50 13.31 0.81
N ALA A 128 -9.43 12.83 1.65
CA ALA A 128 -9.15 12.51 3.05
C ALA A 128 -8.31 11.22 3.17
N ILE A 129 -8.50 10.26 2.26
CA ILE A 129 -7.66 9.06 2.19
C ILE A 129 -6.24 9.42 1.76
N GLU A 130 -6.06 10.28 0.76
CA GLU A 130 -4.73 10.75 0.34
C GLU A 130 -4.00 11.48 1.46
N GLU A 131 -4.70 12.31 2.25
CA GLU A 131 -4.13 12.95 3.44
C GLU A 131 -3.75 11.93 4.51
N PHE A 132 -4.58 10.89 4.72
CA PHE A 132 -4.27 9.80 5.65
C PHE A 132 -3.00 9.02 5.25
N LEU A 133 -2.75 8.86 3.95
CA LEU A 133 -1.57 8.20 3.42
C LEU A 133 -0.30 9.08 3.48
N ALA A 134 -0.45 10.39 3.73
CA ALA A 134 0.66 11.30 3.92
C ALA A 134 1.14 11.31 5.38
N GLN A 135 2.45 11.28 5.57
CA GLN A 135 3.09 11.29 6.89
C GLN A 135 4.48 11.94 6.83
N MET A 136 4.76 12.87 7.74
CA MET A 136 6.09 13.46 7.89
C MET A 136 7.04 12.51 8.64
N LYS A 137 8.36 12.69 8.46
CA LYS A 137 9.38 11.89 9.15
C LYS A 137 9.31 11.99 10.69
N SER A 138 8.80 13.11 11.20
CA SER A 138 8.61 13.35 12.63
C SER A 138 7.34 12.70 13.19
N ASP A 139 6.39 12.36 12.34
CA ASP A 139 5.07 11.90 12.76
C ASP A 139 5.15 10.45 13.20
N ARG A 140 4.38 10.11 14.23
CA ARG A 140 4.25 8.74 14.72
C ARG A 140 2.77 8.43 14.91
N SER A 141 2.40 7.21 14.53
CA SER A 141 1.07 6.67 14.77
C SER A 141 1.23 5.20 15.14
N SER A 142 0.46 4.76 16.13
CA SER A 142 0.24 3.34 16.39
C SER A 142 -0.69 2.75 15.33
N LEU A 143 -0.73 1.41 15.25
CA LEU A 143 -1.65 0.68 14.38
C LEU A 143 -3.12 0.98 14.72
N ASP A 144 -3.45 1.02 16.01
CA ASP A 144 -4.82 1.29 16.48
C ASP A 144 -5.28 2.71 16.11
N GLU A 145 -4.41 3.71 16.30
CA GLU A 145 -4.68 5.09 15.85
C GLU A 145 -4.88 5.16 14.33
N GLY A 146 -4.07 4.42 13.55
CA GLY A 146 -4.21 4.33 12.10
C GLY A 146 -5.58 3.80 11.69
N PHE A 147 -6.01 2.66 12.25
CA PHE A 147 -7.33 2.10 11.96
C PHE A 147 -8.49 2.96 12.49
N LYS A 148 -8.33 3.65 13.62
CA LYS A 148 -9.32 4.62 14.12
C LYS A 148 -9.48 5.80 13.16
N ARG A 149 -8.37 6.39 12.68
CA ARG A 149 -8.38 7.48 11.70
C ARG A 149 -9.01 7.04 10.38
N LEU A 150 -8.62 5.87 9.86
CA LEU A 150 -9.17 5.35 8.61
C LEU A 150 -10.69 5.13 8.70
N ARG A 151 -11.17 4.49 9.77
CA ARG A 151 -12.61 4.31 9.98
C ARG A 151 -13.35 5.64 10.07
N LYS A 152 -12.81 6.60 10.84
CA LYS A 152 -13.39 7.93 10.94
C LYS A 152 -13.56 8.60 9.58
N ILE A 153 -12.61 8.43 8.66
CA ILE A 153 -12.71 8.95 7.28
C ILE A 153 -13.84 8.26 6.52
N LEU A 154 -13.91 6.92 6.59
CA LEU A 154 -14.92 6.12 5.87
C LEU A 154 -16.34 6.26 6.46
N ASP A 155 -16.45 6.67 7.71
CA ASP A 155 -17.72 6.92 8.43
C ASP A 155 -18.25 8.36 8.25
N MET A 156 -17.58 9.23 7.47
CA MET A 156 -18.07 10.58 7.15
C MET A 156 -19.28 10.57 6.17
N GLY A 157 -20.03 9.47 6.15
CA GLY A 157 -21.13 9.10 5.26
C GLY A 157 -22.43 9.81 5.57
#